data_AF-A0A7X7BT92-F1
#
_entry.id   AF-A0A7X7BT92-F1
#
_cell.length_a   1.000
_cell.length_b   1.000
_cell.length_c   1.000
_cell.angle_alpha   90.00
_cell.angle_beta   90.00
_cell.angle_gamma   90.00
#
_symmetry.space_group_name_H-M   'P 1'
#
loop_
_entity.id
_entity.type
_entity.pdbx_description
1 polymer ?
#
loop_
_entity_poly.entity_id
_entity_poly.type
_entity_poly.pdbx_seq_one_letter_code
_entity_poly.pdbx_strand_id
1 'polypeptide(L)'
;MTTEQQNTAPLEHEAKQAEEAKEARAKRVEDSRALLAKLAEAYPKIFPHPKDGRPVALAIGLHKELQPIVKEWGFSPATLRSALAWYTKQLRYQNAVLHATHRTNLDGSDAEEILEEHKTLAKENIAKIEAWLSENRPDALKRTEPKKRTQKPRRQGQAKRRPNNNAGRNDKAVGKSAPANTQTLDEKMQSLLDKFNQ
;
A
#
# COMPACT_ATOMS: atom_id res chain seq x y z
N MET A 1 -46.87 12.70 46.84
CA MET A 1 -46.76 11.60 45.86
C MET A 1 -46.16 12.23 44.60
N THR A 2 -44.84 12.10 44.39
CA THR A 2 -44.23 11.15 43.43
C THR A 2 -44.81 11.36 42.02
N THR A 3 -44.09 11.75 40.96
CA THR A 3 -42.71 11.42 40.57
C THR A 3 -42.27 12.42 39.50
N GLU A 4 -41.14 13.13 39.69
CA GLU A 4 -40.41 13.76 38.58
C GLU A 4 -39.64 12.65 37.85
N GLN A 5 -40.17 12.20 36.70
CA GLN A 5 -39.44 11.34 35.79
C GLN A 5 -38.47 12.18 34.96
N GLN A 6 -37.21 12.17 35.39
CA GLN A 6 -36.06 12.60 34.61
C GLN A 6 -35.92 11.70 33.39
N ASN A 7 -36.18 12.26 32.21
CA ASN A 7 -35.90 11.63 30.93
C ASN A 7 -34.52 12.09 30.45
N THR A 8 -33.45 11.43 30.92
CA THR A 8 -32.05 11.69 30.56
C THR A 8 -31.40 10.44 29.94
N ALA A 9 -32.06 9.79 28.98
CA ALA A 9 -31.59 8.55 28.36
C ALA A 9 -31.29 8.54 26.84
N PRO A 10 -31.49 9.58 25.99
CA PRO A 10 -31.21 9.41 24.55
C PRO A 10 -29.72 9.45 24.17
N LEU A 11 -28.91 10.26 24.86
CA LEU A 11 -27.56 10.64 24.37
C LEU A 11 -26.48 9.55 24.58
N GLU A 12 -26.62 8.69 25.60
CA GLU A 12 -25.60 7.68 25.91
C GLU A 12 -25.71 6.42 25.03
N HIS A 13 -26.92 6.07 24.59
CA HIS A 13 -27.13 4.92 23.69
C HIS A 13 -26.62 5.22 22.28
N GLU A 14 -26.76 6.45 21.80
CA GLU A 14 -26.30 6.87 20.48
C GLU A 14 -24.77 6.93 20.40
N ALA A 15 -24.10 7.38 21.48
CA ALA A 15 -22.65 7.37 21.57
C ALA A 15 -22.05 5.95 21.59
N LYS A 16 -22.66 5.03 22.35
CA LYS A 16 -22.24 3.61 22.38
C LYS A 16 -22.44 2.90 21.04
N GLN A 17 -23.57 3.16 20.36
CA GLN A 17 -23.83 2.60 19.03
C GLN A 17 -22.86 3.15 17.97
N ALA A 18 -22.47 4.43 18.07
CA ALA A 18 -21.48 5.03 17.18
C ALA A 18 -20.06 4.46 17.40
N GLU A 19 -19.70 4.14 18.64
CA GLU A 19 -18.42 3.50 18.96
C GLU A 19 -18.36 2.05 18.45
N GLU A 20 -19.42 1.26 18.70
CA GLU A 20 -19.53 -0.12 18.20
C GLU A 20 -19.52 -0.19 16.66
N ALA A 21 -20.20 0.76 15.99
CA ALA A 21 -20.18 0.85 14.53
C ALA A 21 -18.79 1.18 13.97
N LYS A 22 -18.02 2.04 14.66
CA LYS A 22 -16.63 2.34 14.31
C LYS A 22 -15.72 1.13 14.48
N GLU A 23 -15.84 0.42 15.61
CA GLU A 23 -15.06 -0.80 15.87
C GLU A 23 -15.39 -1.89 14.85
N ALA A 24 -16.66 -2.11 14.54
CA ALA A 24 -17.08 -3.05 13.51
C ALA A 24 -16.55 -2.66 12.12
N ARG A 25 -16.45 -1.36 11.80
CA ARG A 25 -15.82 -0.89 10.56
C ARG A 25 -14.32 -1.15 10.56
N ALA A 26 -13.63 -0.86 11.66
CA ALA A 26 -12.19 -1.12 11.80
C ALA A 26 -11.88 -2.62 11.63
N LYS A 27 -12.67 -3.50 12.25
CA LYS A 27 -12.55 -4.95 12.10
C LYS A 27 -12.74 -5.40 10.65
N ARG A 28 -13.72 -4.85 9.93
CA ARG A 28 -13.92 -5.14 8.49
C ARG A 28 -12.74 -4.71 7.62
N VAL A 29 -12.09 -3.59 7.96
CA VAL A 29 -10.87 -3.14 7.26
C VAL A 29 -9.72 -4.10 7.54
N GLU A 30 -9.55 -4.52 8.79
CA GLU A 30 -8.51 -5.49 9.17
C GLU A 30 -8.73 -6.86 8.48
N ASP A 31 -9.96 -7.37 8.48
CA ASP A 31 -10.31 -8.60 7.76
C ASP A 31 -10.00 -8.49 6.25
N SER A 32 -10.25 -7.31 5.66
CA SER A 32 -9.95 -7.05 4.25
C SER A 32 -8.44 -7.02 3.99
N ARG A 33 -7.66 -6.48 4.92
CA ARG A 33 -6.19 -6.45 4.86
C ARG A 33 -5.59 -7.84 5.02
N ALA A 34 -6.08 -8.61 6.00
CA ALA A 34 -5.68 -9.98 6.23
C ALA A 34 -5.99 -10.86 5.01
N LEU A 35 -7.16 -10.67 4.40
CA LEU A 35 -7.54 -11.35 3.16
C LEU A 35 -6.59 -11.03 2.00
N LEU A 36 -6.20 -9.76 1.81
CA LEU A 36 -5.23 -9.39 0.77
C LEU A 36 -3.84 -9.98 1.02
N ALA A 37 -3.40 -10.04 2.27
CA ALA A 37 -2.13 -10.69 2.62
C ALA A 37 -2.16 -12.18 2.24
N LYS A 38 -3.26 -12.88 2.57
CA LYS A 38 -3.43 -14.29 2.21
C LYS A 38 -3.52 -14.51 0.69
N LEU A 39 -4.19 -13.61 -0.04
CA LEU A 39 -4.21 -13.63 -1.50
C LEU A 39 -2.81 -13.42 -2.10
N ALA A 40 -1.99 -12.57 -1.50
CA ALA A 40 -0.62 -12.34 -1.95
C ALA A 40 0.28 -13.56 -1.77
N GLU A 41 0.09 -14.31 -0.68
CA GLU A 41 0.80 -15.57 -0.44
C GLU A 41 0.36 -16.67 -1.42
N ALA A 42 -0.94 -16.78 -1.68
CA ALA A 42 -1.49 -17.81 -2.56
C ALA A 42 -1.26 -17.52 -4.06
N TYR A 43 -1.35 -16.25 -4.46
CA TYR A 43 -1.29 -15.81 -5.86
C TYR A 43 -0.28 -14.67 -6.04
N PRO A 44 1.03 -14.90 -5.82
CA PRO A 44 2.04 -13.85 -5.85
C PRO A 44 2.20 -13.18 -7.22
N LYS A 45 1.82 -13.88 -8.31
CA LYS A 45 1.84 -13.31 -9.67
C LYS A 45 0.78 -12.21 -9.87
N ILE A 46 -0.36 -12.33 -9.20
CA ILE A 46 -1.51 -11.44 -9.39
C ILE A 46 -1.59 -10.40 -8.27
N PHE A 47 -1.30 -10.83 -7.05
CA PHE A 47 -1.27 -10.00 -5.86
C PHE A 47 0.16 -9.97 -5.30
N PRO A 48 1.13 -9.34 -6.00
CA PRO A 48 2.48 -9.28 -5.48
C PRO A 48 2.51 -8.49 -4.17
N HIS A 49 3.31 -8.99 -3.23
CA HIS A 49 3.54 -8.27 -1.99
C HIS A 49 4.13 -6.88 -2.30
N PRO A 50 3.85 -5.83 -1.49
CA PRO A 50 4.33 -4.48 -1.78
C PRO A 50 5.83 -4.37 -2.05
N LYS A 51 6.64 -5.24 -1.45
CA LYS A 51 8.11 -5.28 -1.57
C LYS A 51 8.60 -6.02 -2.82
N ASP A 52 7.79 -6.93 -3.36
CA ASP A 52 8.27 -7.92 -4.34
C ASP A 52 7.98 -7.52 -5.79
N GLY A 53 7.08 -6.58 -6.03
CA GLY A 53 6.76 -6.18 -7.39
C GLY A 53 5.68 -5.10 -7.52
N ARG A 54 5.28 -4.85 -8.77
CA ARG A 54 4.15 -3.97 -9.10
C ARG A 54 2.90 -4.82 -9.28
N PRO A 55 1.72 -4.33 -8.84
CA PRO A 55 0.44 -4.99 -9.14
C PRO A 55 0.26 -5.23 -10.65
N VAL A 56 -0.58 -6.19 -11.00
CA VAL A 56 -1.07 -6.38 -12.38
C VAL A 56 -2.49 -5.86 -12.51
N ALA A 57 -2.90 -5.53 -13.73
CA ALA A 57 -4.28 -5.13 -14.00
C ALA A 57 -5.21 -6.36 -13.89
N LEU A 58 -6.18 -6.33 -12.99
CA LEU A 58 -7.03 -7.51 -12.73
C LEU A 58 -8.08 -7.71 -13.83
N ALA A 59 -8.33 -8.97 -14.18
CA ALA A 59 -9.43 -9.37 -15.05
C ALA A 59 -10.80 -8.94 -14.50
N ILE A 60 -11.70 -8.54 -15.40
CA ILE A 60 -13.09 -8.24 -15.04
C ILE A 60 -13.74 -9.56 -14.61
N GLY A 61 -14.35 -9.57 -13.42
CA GLY A 61 -15.00 -10.78 -12.90
C GLY A 61 -14.11 -11.70 -12.06
N LEU A 62 -12.81 -11.39 -11.86
CA LEU A 62 -11.89 -12.17 -11.01
C LEU A 62 -12.46 -12.45 -9.60
N HIS A 63 -13.26 -11.54 -9.06
CA HIS A 63 -13.93 -11.69 -7.77
C HIS A 63 -14.91 -12.89 -7.71
N LYS A 64 -15.41 -13.39 -8.85
CA LYS A 64 -16.28 -14.58 -8.91
C LYS A 64 -15.46 -15.86 -8.76
N GLU A 65 -14.29 -15.92 -9.37
CA GLU A 65 -13.35 -17.04 -9.24
C GLU A 65 -12.75 -17.11 -7.84
N LEU A 66 -12.45 -15.96 -7.24
CA LEU A 66 -11.93 -15.89 -5.88
C LEU A 66 -12.97 -16.20 -4.80
N GLN A 67 -14.28 -16.02 -5.06
CA GLN A 67 -15.33 -16.27 -4.07
C GLN A 67 -15.31 -17.66 -3.42
N PRO A 68 -15.27 -18.78 -4.16
CA PRO A 68 -15.21 -20.12 -3.56
C PRO A 68 -13.95 -20.32 -2.71
N ILE A 69 -12.78 -19.90 -3.22
CA ILE A 69 -11.48 -20.02 -2.53
C ILE A 69 -11.49 -19.23 -1.21
N VAL A 70 -11.99 -18.00 -1.26
CA VAL A 70 -12.04 -17.11 -0.11
C VAL A 70 -13.05 -17.57 0.94
N LYS A 71 -14.14 -18.24 0.50
CA LYS A 71 -15.10 -18.87 1.40
C LYS A 71 -14.49 -20.07 2.13
N GLU A 72 -13.68 -20.90 1.47
CA GLU A 72 -12.93 -21.98 2.12
C GLU A 72 -11.94 -21.46 3.17
N TRP A 73 -11.42 -20.25 2.97
CA TRP A 73 -10.55 -19.57 3.93
C TRP A 73 -11.29 -18.93 5.10
N GLY A 74 -12.63 -19.01 5.15
CA GLY A 74 -13.44 -18.47 6.22
C GLY A 74 -13.80 -16.99 6.08
N PHE A 75 -13.52 -16.37 4.94
CA PHE A 75 -13.85 -14.96 4.69
C PHE A 75 -15.18 -14.82 3.94
N SER A 76 -15.86 -13.69 4.18
CA SER A 76 -17.13 -13.41 3.50
C SER A 76 -16.93 -12.86 2.08
N PRO A 77 -17.87 -13.08 1.15
CA PRO A 77 -17.85 -12.45 -0.18
C PRO A 77 -17.94 -10.92 -0.13
N ALA A 78 -18.48 -10.36 0.96
CA ALA A 78 -18.52 -8.92 1.17
C ALA A 78 -17.11 -8.39 1.53
N THR A 79 -16.39 -9.10 2.41
CA THR A 79 -14.99 -8.81 2.75
C THR A 79 -14.11 -8.84 1.50
N LEU A 80 -14.29 -9.81 0.60
CA LEU A 80 -13.57 -9.86 -0.67
C LEU A 80 -13.82 -8.64 -1.54
N ARG A 81 -15.07 -8.20 -1.67
CA ARG A 81 -15.40 -6.99 -2.45
C ARG A 81 -14.76 -5.75 -1.84
N SER A 82 -14.82 -5.60 -0.52
CA SER A 82 -14.18 -4.48 0.20
C SER A 82 -12.67 -4.48 0.02
N ALA A 83 -12.04 -5.65 0.15
CA ALA A 83 -10.61 -5.86 -0.08
C ALA A 83 -10.19 -5.46 -1.50
N LEU A 84 -10.88 -5.95 -2.53
CA LEU A 84 -10.59 -5.61 -3.92
C LEU A 84 -10.89 -4.14 -4.23
N ALA A 85 -11.96 -3.58 -3.68
CA ALA A 85 -12.27 -2.16 -3.84
C ALA A 85 -11.17 -1.27 -3.25
N TRP A 86 -10.61 -1.65 -2.10
CA TRP A 86 -9.47 -0.95 -1.55
C TRP A 86 -8.22 -1.13 -2.40
N TYR A 87 -7.87 -2.37 -2.75
CA TYR A 87 -6.69 -2.71 -3.55
C TYR A 87 -6.65 -1.93 -4.87
N THR A 88 -7.78 -1.89 -5.59
CA THR A 88 -7.89 -1.21 -6.87
C THR A 88 -7.87 0.31 -6.76
N LYS A 89 -8.18 0.91 -5.61
CA LYS A 89 -8.08 2.37 -5.40
C LYS A 89 -6.66 2.83 -5.05
N GLN A 90 -5.73 1.92 -4.81
CA GLN A 90 -4.35 2.30 -4.47
C GLN A 90 -3.61 2.85 -5.69
N LEU A 91 -2.73 3.84 -5.46
CA LEU A 91 -1.87 4.44 -6.49
C LEU A 91 -1.08 3.38 -7.27
N ARG A 92 -0.55 2.38 -6.56
CA ARG A 92 0.21 1.27 -7.15
C ARG A 92 -0.59 0.50 -8.20
N TYR A 93 -1.87 0.27 -7.94
CA TYR A 93 -2.76 -0.41 -8.87
C TYR A 93 -3.11 0.47 -10.08
N GLN A 94 -3.43 1.74 -9.86
CA GLN A 94 -3.75 2.66 -10.96
C GLN A 94 -2.57 2.80 -11.93
N ASN A 95 -1.33 2.84 -11.41
CA ASN A 95 -0.11 2.80 -12.22
C ASN A 95 0.04 1.49 -13.01
N ALA A 96 -0.36 0.36 -12.45
CA ALA A 96 -0.35 -0.91 -13.18
C ALA A 96 -1.32 -0.90 -14.37
N VAL A 97 -2.55 -0.43 -14.16
CA VAL A 97 -3.56 -0.32 -15.21
C VAL A 97 -3.11 0.63 -16.32
N LEU A 98 -2.44 1.73 -15.97
CA LEU A 98 -1.92 2.70 -16.93
C LEU A 98 -0.90 2.10 -17.91
N HIS A 99 0.00 1.25 -17.42
CA HIS A 99 1.10 0.68 -18.20
C HIS A 99 0.81 -0.71 -18.77
N ALA A 100 -0.27 -1.35 -18.33
CA ALA A 100 -0.65 -2.67 -18.81
C ALA A 100 -1.30 -2.62 -20.19
N THR A 101 -1.04 -3.64 -21.00
CA THR A 101 -1.69 -3.85 -22.30
C THR A 101 -2.97 -4.66 -22.13
N HIS A 102 -2.86 -5.79 -21.42
CA HIS A 102 -3.97 -6.68 -21.10
C HIS A 102 -4.20 -6.75 -19.60
N ARG A 103 -5.44 -7.08 -19.23
CA ARG A 103 -5.77 -7.54 -17.89
C ARG A 103 -5.25 -8.97 -17.71
N THR A 104 -5.02 -9.38 -16.47
CA THR A 104 -4.48 -10.69 -16.14
C THR A 104 -5.50 -11.49 -15.34
N ASN A 105 -5.71 -12.75 -15.75
CA ASN A 105 -6.55 -13.73 -15.06
C ASN A 105 -5.84 -14.32 -13.84
N LEU A 106 -6.55 -15.12 -13.04
CA LEU A 106 -5.98 -15.74 -11.82
C LEU A 106 -4.83 -16.71 -12.11
N ASP A 107 -4.85 -17.34 -13.29
CA ASP A 107 -3.82 -18.27 -13.77
C ASP A 107 -2.55 -17.57 -14.30
N GLY A 108 -2.61 -16.25 -14.49
CA GLY A 108 -1.54 -15.45 -15.09
C GLY A 108 -1.60 -15.34 -16.61
N SER A 109 -2.69 -15.80 -17.26
CA SER A 109 -2.94 -15.58 -18.68
C SER A 109 -3.45 -14.16 -18.95
N ASP A 110 -3.20 -13.69 -20.17
CA ASP A 110 -3.77 -12.43 -20.66
C ASP A 110 -5.28 -12.61 -20.88
N ALA A 111 -6.03 -11.65 -20.34
CA ALA A 111 -7.48 -11.56 -20.42
C ALA A 111 -7.86 -10.48 -21.43
N GLU A 112 -8.81 -9.62 -21.07
CA GLU A 112 -9.28 -8.53 -21.91
C GLU A 112 -8.23 -7.41 -22.05
N GLU A 113 -8.15 -6.82 -23.24
CA GLU A 113 -7.31 -5.66 -23.50
C GLU A 113 -7.78 -4.42 -22.71
N ILE A 114 -6.84 -3.61 -22.24
CA ILE A 114 -7.15 -2.37 -21.54
C ILE A 114 -7.40 -1.27 -22.56
N LEU A 115 -8.68 -0.93 -22.75
CA LEU A 115 -9.11 0.21 -23.56
C LEU A 115 -8.47 1.53 -23.09
N GLU A 116 -8.21 2.43 -24.03
CA GLU A 116 -7.59 3.74 -23.74
C GLU A 116 -8.44 4.60 -22.77
N GLU A 117 -9.77 4.41 -22.77
CA GLU A 117 -10.67 5.06 -21.81
C GLU A 117 -10.33 4.69 -20.36
N HIS A 118 -10.03 3.40 -20.10
CA HIS A 118 -9.63 2.93 -18.78
C HIS A 118 -8.25 3.47 -18.38
N LYS A 119 -7.33 3.59 -19.33
CA LYS A 119 -6.01 4.22 -19.09
C LYS A 119 -6.16 5.69 -18.76
N THR A 120 -7.07 6.40 -19.43
CA THR A 120 -7.36 7.81 -19.16
C THR A 120 -7.92 8.01 -17.75
N LEU A 121 -8.92 7.20 -17.36
CA LEU A 121 -9.44 7.20 -15.98
C LEU A 121 -8.34 6.88 -14.94
N ALA A 122 -7.44 5.94 -15.25
CA ALA A 122 -6.32 5.63 -14.37
C ALA A 122 -5.37 6.83 -14.19
N LYS A 123 -5.03 7.55 -15.28
CA LYS A 123 -4.22 8.79 -15.23
C LYS A 123 -4.85 9.84 -14.32
N GLU A 124 -6.16 10.05 -14.44
CA GLU A 124 -6.87 11.01 -13.59
C GLU A 124 -6.87 10.60 -12.10
N ASN A 125 -7.07 9.31 -11.82
CA ASN A 125 -7.04 8.79 -10.46
C ASN A 125 -5.64 8.91 -9.84
N ILE A 126 -4.59 8.62 -10.61
CA ILE A 126 -3.20 8.82 -10.19
C ILE A 126 -3.00 10.28 -9.76
N ALA A 127 -3.37 11.24 -10.61
CA ALA A 127 -3.22 12.66 -10.29
C ALA A 127 -3.99 13.07 -9.02
N LYS A 128 -5.22 12.57 -8.83
CA LYS A 128 -6.02 12.82 -7.61
C LYS A 128 -5.34 12.27 -6.36
N ILE A 129 -4.82 11.03 -6.43
CA ILE A 129 -4.18 10.37 -5.29
C ILE A 129 -2.84 11.06 -4.96
N GLU A 130 -2.05 11.43 -5.97
CA GLU A 130 -0.78 12.13 -5.78
C GLU A 130 -0.98 13.54 -5.20
N ALA A 131 -1.96 14.29 -5.69
CA ALA A 131 -2.31 15.60 -5.14
C ALA A 131 -2.68 15.49 -3.66
N TRP A 132 -3.58 14.57 -3.32
CA TRP A 132 -3.97 14.30 -1.93
C TRP A 132 -2.78 13.90 -1.05
N LEU A 133 -1.89 13.03 -1.56
CA LEU A 133 -0.71 12.59 -0.81
C LEU A 133 0.31 13.72 -0.61
N SER A 134 0.41 14.66 -1.56
CA SER A 134 1.29 15.83 -1.47
C SER A 134 0.79 16.86 -0.46
N GLU A 135 -0.53 17.06 -0.38
CA GLU A 135 -1.16 17.98 0.57
C GLU A 135 -1.10 17.43 1.99
N ASN A 136 -1.36 16.13 2.14
CA ASN A 136 -1.36 15.44 3.42
C ASN A 136 0.02 14.92 3.86
N ARG A 137 1.09 15.30 3.15
CA ARG A 137 2.45 14.95 3.54
C ARG A 137 2.80 15.70 4.85
N PRO A 138 3.25 15.00 5.90
CA PRO A 138 3.66 15.66 7.14
C PRO A 138 4.84 16.60 6.88
N ASP A 139 4.80 17.81 7.44
CA ASP A 139 5.76 18.90 7.17
C ASP A 139 7.23 18.52 7.46
N ALA A 140 7.46 17.49 8.26
CA ALA A 140 8.79 16.91 8.49
C ALA A 140 9.47 16.38 7.21
N LEU A 141 8.70 15.97 6.18
CA LEU A 141 9.24 15.55 4.88
C LEU A 141 9.31 16.71 3.86
N LYS A 142 8.56 17.80 4.06
CA LYS A 142 8.60 18.99 3.18
C LYS A 142 9.93 19.76 3.30
N ARG A 143 10.64 19.64 4.44
CA ARG A 143 11.98 20.23 4.63
C ARG A 143 13.13 19.47 3.94
N THR A 144 12.86 18.29 3.38
CA THR A 144 13.85 17.45 2.67
C THR A 144 13.68 17.47 1.14
N GLU A 145 12.99 18.46 0.58
CA GLU A 145 13.11 18.72 -0.85
C GLU A 145 14.57 19.10 -1.16
N PRO A 146 15.29 18.35 -2.02
CA PRO A 146 16.60 18.75 -2.44
C PRO A 146 16.44 19.98 -3.32
N LYS A 147 16.68 21.18 -2.76
CA LYS A 147 17.03 22.37 -3.53
C LYS A 147 18.03 21.91 -4.58
N LYS A 148 17.65 22.01 -5.87
CA LYS A 148 18.47 21.72 -7.04
C LYS A 148 19.92 22.12 -6.73
N ARG A 149 20.79 21.14 -6.44
CA ARG A 149 22.22 21.36 -6.25
C ARG A 149 22.73 21.85 -7.60
N THR A 150 22.84 23.17 -7.72
CA THR A 150 23.63 23.81 -8.77
C THR A 150 24.99 23.12 -8.77
N GLN A 151 25.24 22.35 -9.83
CA GLN A 151 26.48 21.62 -10.02
C GLN A 151 27.61 22.64 -10.11
N LYS A 152 28.37 22.79 -9.02
CA LYS A 152 29.62 23.54 -9.03
C LYS A 152 30.66 22.64 -9.73
N PRO A 153 31.36 23.11 -10.78
CA PRO A 153 32.26 22.26 -11.55
C PRO A 153 33.43 21.81 -10.66
N ARG A 154 33.58 20.48 -10.54
CA ARG A 154 34.65 19.83 -9.80
C ARG A 154 35.97 20.07 -10.53
N ARG A 155 36.82 20.94 -9.98
CA ARG A 155 38.19 21.19 -10.46
C ARG A 155 38.94 19.85 -10.49
N GLN A 156 39.46 19.52 -11.66
CA GLN A 156 40.28 18.34 -11.92
C GLN A 156 41.59 18.46 -11.12
N GLY A 157 41.66 17.74 -10.00
CA GLY A 157 42.87 17.51 -9.22
C GLY A 157 43.52 16.21 -9.68
N GLN A 158 44.63 16.36 -10.38
CA GLN A 158 45.53 15.38 -10.98
C GLN A 158 45.84 14.17 -10.06
N ALA A 159 45.36 12.98 -10.44
CA ALA A 159 45.71 11.71 -9.79
C ALA A 159 47.09 11.24 -10.27
N LYS A 160 48.11 11.34 -9.40
CA LYS A 160 49.43 10.74 -9.65
C LYS A 160 49.36 9.25 -9.31
N ARG A 161 49.57 8.44 -10.34
CA ARG A 161 49.62 6.96 -10.34
C ARG A 161 50.78 6.47 -9.47
N ARG A 162 50.55 5.45 -8.62
CA ARG A 162 51.58 4.48 -8.19
C ARG A 162 50.98 3.07 -8.22
N PRO A 163 51.69 2.07 -8.77
CA PRO A 163 51.14 0.75 -9.00
C PRO A 163 51.28 -0.19 -7.80
N ASN A 164 50.20 -0.96 -7.60
CA ASN A 164 50.07 -2.35 -7.19
C ASN A 164 51.24 -3.02 -6.44
N ASN A 165 50.93 -3.58 -5.27
CA ASN A 165 51.41 -4.93 -4.93
C ASN A 165 50.41 -5.64 -4.02
N ASN A 166 49.93 -6.77 -4.55
CA ASN A 166 49.08 -7.75 -3.90
C ASN A 166 49.94 -8.66 -3.00
N ALA A 167 49.64 -8.68 -1.71
CA ALA A 167 50.14 -9.70 -0.80
C ALA A 167 49.18 -9.89 0.39
N GLY A 168 48.35 -10.93 0.28
CA GLY A 168 48.26 -11.96 1.30
C GLY A 168 47.56 -11.67 2.64
N ARG A 169 46.43 -12.39 2.80
CA ARG A 169 46.03 -13.20 3.98
C ARG A 169 45.37 -12.49 5.17
N ASN A 170 44.07 -12.79 5.26
CA ASN A 170 43.26 -13.20 6.42
C ASN A 170 43.65 -12.71 7.82
N ASP A 171 42.68 -12.07 8.49
CA ASP A 171 42.36 -12.41 9.88
C ASP A 171 40.88 -12.16 10.24
N LYS A 172 40.37 -13.05 11.07
CA LYS A 172 39.01 -13.11 11.65
C LYS A 172 38.84 -12.06 12.77
N ALA A 173 37.67 -11.42 12.83
CA ALA A 173 36.97 -11.01 14.08
C ALA A 173 35.61 -10.40 13.68
N VAL A 174 34.47 -11.05 13.94
CA VAL A 174 33.61 -10.89 15.15
C VAL A 174 33.29 -9.42 15.47
N GLY A 175 32.02 -9.03 15.36
CA GLY A 175 31.59 -7.70 15.82
C GLY A 175 30.16 -7.26 15.46
N LYS A 176 29.17 -7.93 16.04
CA LYS A 176 27.87 -7.42 16.52
C LYS A 176 27.58 -5.90 16.31
N SER A 177 26.48 -5.59 15.62
CA SER A 177 25.77 -4.32 15.82
C SER A 177 24.25 -4.51 15.73
N ALA A 178 23.57 -4.01 16.76
CA ALA A 178 22.15 -4.07 17.08
C ALA A 178 21.24 -3.34 16.06
N PRO A 179 19.90 -3.54 16.12
CA PRO A 179 18.98 -3.11 15.07
C PRO A 179 18.66 -1.63 15.20
N ALA A 180 19.01 -0.84 14.18
CA ALA A 180 18.50 0.51 14.03
C ALA A 180 17.06 0.43 13.53
N ASN A 181 16.12 0.83 14.39
CA ASN A 181 14.73 1.07 14.06
C ASN A 181 14.64 2.24 13.05
N THR A 182 14.82 1.94 11.77
CA THR A 182 14.44 2.82 10.67
C THR A 182 13.11 2.31 10.15
N GLN A 183 12.02 2.91 10.62
CA GLN A 183 10.74 2.79 9.93
C GLN A 183 10.96 3.19 8.48
N THR A 184 10.85 2.18 7.61
CA THR A 184 11.08 2.32 6.18
C THR A 184 10.03 3.28 5.59
N LEU A 185 10.39 3.99 4.51
CA LEU A 185 9.45 4.90 3.83
C LEU A 185 8.15 4.18 3.44
N ASP A 186 8.22 2.88 3.17
CA ASP A 186 7.07 2.01 2.94
C ASP A 186 6.13 1.90 4.14
N GLU A 187 6.62 1.77 5.39
CA GLU A 187 5.74 1.80 6.57
C GLU A 187 5.06 3.15 6.78
N LYS A 188 5.76 4.25 6.44
CA LYS A 188 5.17 5.59 6.49
C LYS A 188 4.12 5.80 5.40
N MET A 189 4.33 5.23 4.22
CA MET A 189 3.34 5.25 3.14
C MET A 189 2.14 4.34 3.46
N GLN A 190 2.39 3.17 4.05
CA GLN A 190 1.35 2.22 4.44
C GLN A 190 0.47 2.78 5.58
N SER A 191 1.08 3.39 6.60
CA SER A 191 0.34 4.04 7.69
C SER A 191 -0.46 5.28 7.25
N LEU A 192 -0.01 5.99 6.21
CA LEU A 192 -0.77 7.08 5.58
C LEU A 192 -1.96 6.55 4.76
N LEU A 193 -1.80 5.41 4.10
CA LEU A 193 -2.89 4.70 3.42
C LEU A 193 -3.93 4.13 4.40
N ASP A 194 -3.51 3.67 5.58
CA ASP A 194 -4.41 3.19 6.63
C ASP A 194 -5.24 4.34 7.23
N LYS A 195 -4.66 5.55 7.31
CA LYS A 195 -5.38 6.78 7.70
C LYS A 195 -6.37 7.27 6.66
N PHE A 196 -6.19 6.94 5.39
CA PHE A 196 -7.14 7.30 4.31
C PHE A 196 -8.42 6.47 4.34
N ASN A 197 -8.41 5.32 5.01
CA ASN A 197 -9.53 4.37 5.01
C ASN A 197 -10.45 4.45 6.24
N GLN A 198 -10.17 5.34 7.20
CA GLN A 198 -11.03 5.61 8.36
C GLN A 198 -12.30 6.36 8.02
#